data_AF-A0A5K1BP44-F1
#
_entry.id   AF-A0A5K1BP44-F1
#
_cell.length_a   1.000
_cell.length_b   1.000
_cell.length_c   1.000
_cell.angle_alpha   90.00
_cell.angle_beta   90.00
_cell.angle_gamma   90.00
#
_symmetry.space_group_name_H-M   'P 1'
#
loop_
_entity.id
_entity.type
_entity.pdbx_description
1 polymer ?
#
loop_
_entity_poly.entity_id
_entity_poly.type
_entity_poly.pdbx_seq_one_letter_code
_entity_poly.pdbx_strand_id
1 'polypeptide(L)'
;YCGSQLADICCIFKENNWKVFYQRPTVNSRLFAFSQGWGSKEEGLGLIACATENGFDSVAHQLGSTLHFEFYESSGSLDETGGKEERREGLQVIHLPDIGSHHVSDLDLLNKLVMEYKVPTRLRFSLLTRLRFARSFGSLASRQQYICIRLYAFVVLVQASNDADDLTAFFSNEPEF
;
A
#
# COMPACT_ATOMS: atom_id res chain seq x y z
N TYR A 1 -2.55 14.87 9.69
CA TYR A 1 -3.10 14.09 8.56
C TYR A 1 -3.00 12.57 8.74
N CYS A 2 -2.00 12.01 9.45
CA CYS A 2 -1.96 10.57 9.79
C CYS A 2 -3.07 10.12 10.79
N GLY A 3 -3.63 11.05 11.57
CA GLY A 3 -4.71 10.77 12.51
C GLY A 3 -6.00 10.21 11.87
N SER A 4 -6.27 10.47 10.59
CA SER A 4 -7.45 9.89 9.92
C SER A 4 -7.29 8.39 9.65
N GLN A 5 -6.08 7.90 9.36
CA GLN A 5 -5.83 6.48 9.09
C GLN A 5 -5.92 5.65 10.38
N LEU A 6 -5.39 6.19 11.49
CA LEU A 6 -5.58 5.59 12.81
C LEU A 6 -7.06 5.64 13.24
N ALA A 7 -7.77 6.72 12.95
CA ALA A 7 -9.21 6.81 13.21
C ALA A 7 -10.01 5.76 12.42
N ASP A 8 -9.66 5.52 11.14
CA ASP A 8 -10.29 4.48 10.32
C ASP A 8 -10.10 3.07 10.93
N ILE A 9 -8.89 2.75 11.41
CA ILE A 9 -8.60 1.46 12.08
C ILE A 9 -9.28 1.38 13.46
N CYS A 10 -9.26 2.47 14.23
CA CYS A 10 -9.96 2.53 15.51
C CYS A 10 -11.47 2.41 15.37
N CYS A 11 -12.07 2.94 14.29
CA CYS A 11 -13.48 2.75 13.97
C CYS A 11 -13.80 1.26 13.73
N ILE A 12 -12.92 0.52 13.04
CA ILE A 12 -13.07 -0.92 12.83
C ILE A 12 -13.03 -1.68 14.18
N PHE A 13 -12.17 -1.26 15.11
CA PHE A 13 -12.06 -1.90 16.43
C PHE A 13 -13.18 -1.55 17.42
N LYS A 14 -13.78 -0.35 17.34
CA LYS A 14 -14.79 0.11 18.31
C LYS A 14 -16.16 -0.52 18.14
N GLU A 15 -16.48 -1.03 16.96
CA GLU A 15 -17.75 -1.71 16.73
C GLU A 15 -17.64 -3.18 17.16
N ASN A 16 -18.31 -3.55 18.26
CA ASN A 16 -18.42 -4.92 18.80
C ASN A 16 -19.03 -5.96 17.81
N ASN A 17 -19.25 -5.60 16.55
CA ASN A 17 -19.77 -6.40 15.44
C ASN A 17 -18.75 -6.59 14.31
N TRP A 18 -17.45 -6.60 14.63
CA TRP A 18 -16.35 -6.74 13.67
C TRP A 18 -16.52 -7.90 12.67
N LYS A 19 -17.16 -9.01 13.08
CA LYS A 19 -17.48 -10.16 12.21
C LYS A 19 -18.42 -9.83 11.03
N VAL A 20 -19.35 -8.89 11.20
CA VAL A 20 -20.31 -8.47 10.15
C VAL A 20 -19.70 -7.40 9.25
N PHE A 21 -18.83 -6.55 9.81
CA PHE A 21 -18.17 -5.48 9.06
C PHE A 21 -17.11 -6.02 8.07
N TYR A 22 -16.47 -7.14 8.45
CA TYR A 22 -15.38 -7.78 7.68
C TYR A 22 -15.84 -8.63 6.49
N GLN A 23 -17.12 -8.99 6.40
CA GLN A 23 -17.68 -9.64 5.20
C GLN A 23 -17.77 -8.68 4.00
N ARG A 24 -17.34 -7.43 4.13
CA ARG A 24 -17.31 -6.45 3.04
C ARG A 24 -15.96 -6.54 2.32
N PRO A 25 -15.92 -6.93 1.03
CA PRO A 25 -14.68 -6.98 0.23
C PRO A 25 -13.87 -5.67 0.21
N THR A 26 -14.55 -4.54 0.43
CA THR A 26 -13.94 -3.21 0.49
C THR A 26 -13.15 -2.95 1.79
N VAL A 27 -13.43 -3.67 2.87
CA VAL A 27 -12.69 -3.57 4.14
C VAL A 27 -11.41 -4.40 4.06
N ASN A 28 -11.50 -5.63 3.55
CA ASN A 28 -10.34 -6.53 3.44
C ASN A 28 -9.29 -5.97 2.49
N SER A 29 -9.69 -5.41 1.35
CA SER A 29 -8.77 -4.75 0.42
C SER A 29 -8.03 -3.55 1.04
N ARG A 30 -8.68 -2.80 1.95
CA ARG A 30 -8.04 -1.69 2.67
C ARG A 30 -7.11 -2.17 3.77
N LEU A 31 -7.52 -3.18 4.53
CA LEU A 31 -6.67 -3.79 5.56
C LEU A 31 -5.44 -4.43 4.95
N PHE A 32 -5.61 -5.12 3.82
CA PHE A 32 -4.50 -5.65 3.02
C PHE A 32 -3.56 -4.53 2.57
N ALA A 33 -4.09 -3.42 2.04
CA ALA A 33 -3.26 -2.28 1.66
C ALA A 33 -2.48 -1.66 2.84
N PHE A 34 -3.05 -1.70 4.06
CA PHE A 34 -2.37 -1.23 5.27
C PHE A 34 -1.35 -2.23 5.82
N SER A 35 -1.57 -3.53 5.66
CA SER A 35 -0.66 -4.56 6.16
C SER A 35 0.57 -4.78 5.27
N GLN A 36 0.57 -4.23 4.05
CA GLN A 36 1.72 -4.31 3.15
C GLN A 36 2.97 -3.59 3.68
N GLY A 37 4.11 -4.19 3.39
CA GLY A 37 5.44 -3.69 3.74
C GLY A 37 5.97 -2.62 2.82
N TRP A 38 7.23 -2.27 3.07
CA TRP A 38 7.94 -1.23 2.35
C TRP A 38 8.82 -1.83 1.28
N GLY A 39 8.99 -1.10 0.18
CA GLY A 39 9.81 -1.54 -0.93
C GLY A 39 9.10 -2.54 -1.85
N SER A 40 9.91 -3.18 -2.68
CA SER A 40 9.48 -4.28 -3.56
C SER A 40 9.70 -5.62 -2.86
N LYS A 41 9.32 -6.71 -3.53
CA LYS A 41 9.60 -8.08 -3.07
C LYS A 41 11.09 -8.36 -2.88
N GLU A 42 11.96 -7.69 -3.62
CA GLU A 42 13.39 -7.96 -3.64
C GLU A 42 14.18 -6.95 -2.76
N GLU A 43 13.63 -5.74 -2.57
CA GLU A 43 14.28 -4.62 -1.90
C GLU A 43 13.37 -4.01 -0.81
N GLY A 44 12.94 -4.87 0.11
CA GLY A 44 12.07 -4.48 1.23
C GLY A 44 12.83 -3.86 2.40
N LEU A 45 12.14 -3.03 3.21
CA LEU A 45 12.69 -2.54 4.46
C LEU A 45 12.19 -3.31 5.69
N GLY A 46 13.15 -3.60 6.57
CA GLY A 46 13.02 -4.09 7.93
C GLY A 46 11.95 -3.39 8.77
N LEU A 47 10.98 -4.12 9.33
CA LEU A 47 10.10 -3.58 10.39
C LEU A 47 10.91 -2.94 11.53
N ILE A 48 11.97 -3.63 11.98
CA ILE A 48 12.88 -3.13 13.02
C ILE A 48 13.73 -1.95 12.54
N ALA A 49 14.22 -2.00 11.29
CA ALA A 49 15.01 -0.92 10.71
C ALA A 49 14.22 0.40 10.65
N CYS A 50 12.91 0.33 10.37
CA CYS A 50 12.07 1.51 10.33
C CYS A 50 11.55 1.95 11.71
N ALA A 51 11.57 1.08 12.72
CA ALA A 51 11.12 1.39 14.09
C ALA A 51 12.18 2.11 14.92
N THR A 52 13.45 2.02 14.52
CA THR A 52 14.61 2.46 15.29
C THR A 52 15.24 3.73 14.73
N GLU A 53 15.81 4.55 15.62
CA GLU A 53 16.47 5.81 15.26
C GLU A 53 17.84 5.57 14.61
N ASN A 54 18.59 4.56 15.09
CA ASN A 54 19.95 4.24 14.66
C ASN A 54 20.03 3.25 13.50
N GLY A 55 18.90 2.74 13.00
CA GLY A 55 18.83 1.71 11.93
C GLY A 55 18.80 2.28 10.52
N PHE A 56 19.19 3.54 10.34
CA PHE A 56 18.84 4.33 9.17
C PHE A 56 20.07 4.82 8.42
N ASP A 57 20.53 4.03 7.46
CA ASP A 57 21.52 4.49 6.49
C ASP A 57 20.84 5.30 5.37
N SER A 58 21.65 5.95 4.52
CA SER A 58 21.15 6.75 3.40
C SER A 58 20.32 5.93 2.40
N VAL A 59 20.55 4.62 2.33
CA VAL A 59 19.86 3.71 1.39
C VAL A 59 18.45 3.41 1.91
N ALA A 60 18.30 3.12 3.20
CA ALA A 60 17.00 2.92 3.84
C ALA A 60 16.13 4.18 3.71
N HIS A 61 16.71 5.37 3.91
CA HIS A 61 16.01 6.63 3.68
C HIS A 61 15.48 6.76 2.26
N GLN A 62 16.35 6.51 1.28
CA GLN A 62 16.00 6.60 -0.13
C GLN A 62 14.90 5.61 -0.50
N LEU A 63 15.02 4.35 -0.07
CA LEU A 63 14.01 3.31 -0.33
C LEU A 63 12.65 3.67 0.27
N GLY A 64 12.61 4.07 1.55
CA GLY A 64 11.34 4.36 2.21
C GLY A 64 10.71 5.70 1.81
N SER A 65 11.49 6.64 1.27
CA SER A 65 10.99 7.89 0.66
C SER A 65 10.66 7.75 -0.84
N THR A 66 10.86 6.56 -1.41
CA THR A 66 10.51 6.25 -2.80
C THR A 66 9.11 5.63 -2.86
N LEU A 67 8.23 6.20 -3.68
CA LEU A 67 6.98 5.55 -4.04
C LEU A 67 7.26 4.53 -5.13
N HIS A 68 7.25 3.25 -4.75
CA HIS A 68 7.25 2.11 -5.67
C HIS A 68 5.90 1.40 -5.61
N PHE A 69 5.20 1.30 -6.74
CA PHE A 69 3.89 0.67 -6.82
C PHE A 69 3.74 -0.11 -8.13
N GLU A 70 3.42 -1.39 -8.02
CA GLU A 70 3.32 -2.33 -9.13
C GLU A 70 1.88 -2.83 -9.28
N PHE A 71 1.40 -2.92 -10.52
CA PHE A 71 0.11 -3.55 -10.81
C PHE A 71 0.03 -4.04 -12.25
N TYR A 72 -0.80 -5.05 -12.49
CA TYR A 72 -1.08 -5.52 -13.84
C TYR A 72 -2.27 -4.75 -14.44
N GLU A 73 -2.06 -4.19 -15.63
CA GLU A 73 -3.15 -3.67 -16.45
C GLU A 73 -3.88 -4.87 -17.09
N SER A 74 -5.13 -5.11 -16.69
CA SER A 74 -5.96 -6.13 -17.34
C SER A 74 -6.51 -5.52 -18.62
N SER A 75 -6.11 -6.04 -19.79
CA SER A 75 -6.86 -5.78 -21.00
C SER A 75 -8.26 -6.37 -20.82
N GLY A 76 -9.28 -5.55 -21.11
CA GLY A 76 -10.65 -6.05 -21.18
C GLY A 76 -10.75 -7.11 -22.27
N SER A 77 -11.40 -8.22 -21.98
CA SER A 77 -11.79 -9.18 -22.99
C SER A 77 -12.84 -8.56 -23.95
N LEU A 78 -12.71 -8.92 -25.23
CA LEU A 78 -13.51 -8.57 -26.42
C LEU A 78 -13.28 -7.19 -27.06
N ASP A 79 -12.50 -7.14 -28.15
CA ASP A 79 -13.08 -7.35 -29.49
C ASP A 79 -11.97 -7.62 -30.53
N GLU A 80 -12.18 -8.65 -31.36
CA GLU A 80 -11.41 -8.85 -32.59
C GLU A 80 -11.84 -7.80 -33.61
N THR A 81 -11.12 -6.69 -33.75
CA THR A 81 -10.99 -5.97 -35.03
C THR A 81 -9.71 -5.14 -34.99
N GLY A 82 -8.91 -5.26 -36.04
CA GLY A 82 -7.51 -4.88 -36.07
C GLY A 82 -7.22 -3.39 -35.95
N GLY A 83 -6.06 -3.12 -35.35
CA GLY A 83 -5.38 -1.84 -35.33
C GLY A 83 -4.07 -2.00 -34.56
N LYS A 84 -2.94 -1.93 -35.26
CA LYS A 84 -1.59 -1.97 -34.66
C LYS A 84 -1.36 -0.67 -33.88
N GLU A 85 -1.75 -0.66 -32.61
CA GLU A 85 -1.21 0.27 -31.62
C GLU A 85 -0.64 -0.56 -30.47
N GLU A 86 0.57 -0.20 -30.03
CA GLU A 86 1.36 -0.91 -29.04
C GLU A 86 0.53 -1.20 -27.77
N ARG A 87 0.07 -2.44 -27.64
CA ARG A 87 -0.56 -2.96 -26.41
C ARG A 87 0.41 -2.78 -25.26
N ARG A 88 0.10 -1.88 -24.33
CA ARG A 88 0.70 -1.88 -22.98
C ARG A 88 0.09 -3.00 -22.12
N GLU A 89 -0.03 -4.21 -22.67
CA GLU A 89 -0.44 -5.37 -21.88
C GLU A 89 0.77 -5.81 -21.05
N GLY A 90 0.74 -5.54 -19.74
CA GLY A 90 1.87 -5.89 -18.88
C GLY A 90 1.84 -5.28 -17.49
N LEU A 91 2.90 -5.57 -16.74
CA LEU A 91 3.21 -5.00 -15.43
C LEU A 91 3.44 -3.48 -15.59
N GLN A 92 2.64 -2.68 -14.90
CA GLN A 92 2.82 -1.24 -14.75
C GLN A 92 3.57 -0.97 -13.45
N VAL A 93 4.58 -0.10 -13.51
CA VAL A 93 5.40 0.30 -12.36
C VAL A 93 5.39 1.81 -12.23
N ILE A 94 4.92 2.30 -11.08
CA ILE A 94 5.05 3.69 -10.67
C ILE A 94 6.25 3.77 -9.74
N HIS A 95 7.30 4.50 -10.17
CA HIS A 95 8.52 4.69 -9.41
C HIS A 95 8.85 6.17 -9.28
N LEU A 96 8.71 6.74 -8.09
CA LEU A 96 8.96 8.15 -7.78
C LEU A 96 9.87 8.27 -6.56
N PRO A 97 11.17 8.54 -6.75
CA PRO A 97 12.09 8.77 -5.65
C PRO A 97 11.82 10.12 -4.99
N ASP A 98 12.14 10.23 -3.69
CA ASP A 98 12.00 11.44 -2.88
C ASP A 98 10.66 12.16 -3.06
N ILE A 99 9.58 11.41 -2.87
CA ILE A 99 8.22 11.94 -3.04
C ILE A 99 7.90 13.08 -2.06
N GLY A 100 8.67 13.20 -0.97
CA GLY A 100 8.55 14.25 0.04
C GLY A 100 8.89 15.65 -0.50
N SER A 101 9.76 15.75 -1.51
CA SER A 101 10.12 17.01 -2.15
C SER A 101 8.99 17.66 -2.97
N HIS A 102 7.97 16.89 -3.35
CA HIS A 102 6.84 17.41 -4.12
C HIS A 102 5.91 18.26 -3.24
N HIS A 103 5.80 19.55 -3.54
CA HIS A 103 4.96 20.51 -2.83
C HIS A 103 3.45 20.41 -3.13
N VAL A 104 3.03 19.35 -3.80
CA VAL A 104 1.63 19.10 -4.19
C VAL A 104 0.92 18.30 -3.08
N SER A 105 -0.40 18.45 -2.95
CA SER A 105 -1.17 17.67 -1.97
C SER A 105 -1.19 16.18 -2.33
N ASP A 106 -1.37 15.30 -1.35
CA ASP A 106 -1.44 13.85 -1.59
C ASP A 106 -2.55 13.48 -2.59
N LEU A 107 -3.67 14.20 -2.54
CA LEU A 107 -4.83 13.93 -3.40
C LEU A 107 -4.56 14.37 -4.85
N ASP A 108 -3.94 15.53 -5.04
CA ASP A 108 -3.58 16.02 -6.37
C ASP A 108 -2.50 15.14 -7.01
N LEU A 109 -1.51 14.71 -6.22
CA LEU A 109 -0.48 13.79 -6.69
C LEU A 109 -1.08 12.42 -7.02
N LEU A 110 -1.98 11.89 -6.18
CA LEU A 110 -2.72 10.67 -6.49
C LEU A 110 -3.50 10.81 -7.80
N ASN A 111 -4.25 11.89 -7.99
CA ASN A 111 -5.04 12.12 -9.20
C ASN A 111 -4.16 12.17 -10.44
N LYS A 112 -3.01 12.84 -10.36
CA LYS A 112 -2.02 12.85 -11.45
C LYS A 112 -1.58 11.43 -11.81
N LEU A 113 -1.15 10.63 -10.83
CA LEU A 113 -0.67 9.26 -11.05
C LEU A 113 -1.77 8.34 -11.58
N VAL A 114 -3.01 8.50 -11.09
CA VAL A 114 -4.17 7.73 -11.56
C VAL A 114 -4.45 8.00 -13.03
N MET A 115 -4.36 9.26 -13.47
CA MET A 115 -4.59 9.64 -14.86
C MET A 115 -3.43 9.21 -15.77
N GLU A 116 -2.19 9.39 -15.31
CA GLU A 116 -0.98 9.08 -16.08
C GLU A 116 -0.80 7.58 -16.31
N TYR A 117 -1.00 6.77 -15.27
CA TYR A 117 -0.80 5.31 -15.31
C TYR A 117 -2.11 4.51 -15.45
N LYS A 118 -3.25 5.18 -15.63
CA LYS A 118 -4.58 4.54 -15.73
C LYS A 118 -4.90 3.59 -14.57
N VAL A 119 -4.55 3.99 -13.35
CA VAL A 119 -4.66 3.12 -12.16
C VAL A 119 -6.13 2.72 -11.89
N PRO A 120 -6.45 1.41 -11.87
CA PRO A 120 -7.80 0.92 -11.60
C PRO A 120 -8.35 1.41 -10.26
N THR A 121 -9.65 1.72 -10.20
CA THR A 121 -10.32 2.23 -8.99
C THR A 121 -10.05 1.39 -7.74
N ARG A 122 -10.01 0.05 -7.88
CA ARG A 122 -9.73 -0.89 -6.78
C ARG A 122 -8.33 -0.71 -6.15
N LEU A 123 -7.36 -0.18 -6.89
CA LEU A 123 -5.97 -0.01 -6.45
C LEU A 123 -5.66 1.38 -5.93
N ARG A 124 -6.52 2.37 -6.18
CA ARG A 124 -6.28 3.78 -5.82
C ARG A 124 -6.05 3.99 -4.32
N PHE A 125 -6.76 3.23 -3.48
CA PHE A 125 -6.54 3.28 -2.04
C PHE A 125 -5.16 2.74 -1.66
N SER A 126 -4.74 1.61 -2.23
CA SER A 126 -3.41 1.04 -1.97
C SER A 126 -2.30 1.99 -2.41
N LEU A 127 -2.44 2.58 -3.60
CA LEU A 127 -1.53 3.62 -4.10
C LEU A 127 -1.46 4.82 -3.16
N LEU A 128 -2.60 5.34 -2.69
CA LEU A 128 -2.66 6.46 -1.75
C LEU A 128 -1.98 6.13 -0.41
N THR A 129 -2.17 4.91 0.10
CA THR A 129 -1.54 4.45 1.34
C THR A 129 -0.02 4.42 1.19
N ARG A 130 0.51 3.82 0.11
CA ARG A 130 1.96 3.83 -0.17
C ARG A 130 2.52 5.24 -0.36
N LEU A 131 1.80 6.10 -1.10
CA LEU A 131 2.20 7.50 -1.34
C LEU A 131 2.33 8.27 -0.02
N ARG A 132 1.31 8.20 0.84
CA ARG A 132 1.29 8.90 2.13
C ARG A 132 2.41 8.44 3.04
N PHE A 133 2.66 7.14 3.02
CA PHE A 133 3.74 6.59 3.80
C PHE A 133 5.10 7.10 3.31
N ALA A 134 5.38 6.99 2.01
CA ALA A 134 6.66 7.40 1.44
C ALA A 134 6.94 8.90 1.69
N ARG A 135 5.92 9.76 1.61
CA ARG A 135 6.03 11.19 1.96
C ARG A 135 6.35 11.45 3.42
N SER A 136 5.90 10.58 4.32
CA SER A 136 6.06 10.75 5.77
C SER A 136 7.29 10.02 6.33
N PHE A 137 8.06 9.32 5.48
CA PHE A 137 9.10 8.40 5.90
C PHE A 137 10.26 9.06 6.68
N GLY A 138 10.54 10.34 6.40
CA GLY A 138 11.63 11.08 7.05
C GLY A 138 11.50 11.24 8.56
N SER A 139 10.29 11.05 9.13
CA SER A 139 10.04 11.21 10.57
C SER A 139 9.99 9.85 11.29
N LEU A 140 10.79 9.67 12.34
CA LEU A 140 10.74 8.46 13.18
C LEU A 140 9.34 8.23 13.76
N ALA A 141 8.70 9.28 14.27
CA ALA A 141 7.34 9.19 14.81
C ALA A 141 6.34 8.72 13.76
N SER A 142 6.46 9.19 12.51
CA SER A 142 5.58 8.77 11.41
C SER A 142 5.84 7.33 10.99
N ARG A 143 7.11 6.90 10.95
CA ARG A 143 7.48 5.49 10.69
C ARG A 143 6.89 4.55 11.74
N GLN A 144 7.05 4.87 13.02
CA GLN A 144 6.49 4.09 14.13
C GLN A 144 4.97 4.02 14.08
N GLN A 145 4.29 5.14 13.78
CA GLN A 145 2.83 5.14 13.60
C GLN A 145 2.38 4.23 12.47
N TYR A 146 3.09 4.24 11.33
CA TYR A 146 2.75 3.34 10.23
C TYR A 146 3.03 1.88 10.56
N ILE A 147 4.11 1.58 11.30
CA ILE A 147 4.35 0.23 11.82
C ILE A 147 3.18 -0.23 12.67
N CYS A 148 2.70 0.61 13.59
CA CYS A 148 1.53 0.29 14.39
C CYS A 148 0.30 0.04 13.50
N ILE A 149 0.04 0.92 12.52
CA ILE A 149 -1.06 0.75 11.54
C ILE A 149 -0.93 -0.61 10.83
N ARG A 150 0.24 -0.95 10.31
CA ARG A 150 0.53 -2.19 9.59
C ARG A 150 0.26 -3.41 10.47
N LEU A 151 0.78 -3.40 11.70
CA LEU A 151 0.60 -4.49 12.65
C LEU A 151 -0.86 -4.65 13.08
N TYR A 152 -1.57 -3.55 13.36
CA TYR A 152 -2.99 -3.62 13.69
C TYR A 152 -3.83 -4.12 12.51
N ALA A 153 -3.58 -3.61 11.31
CA ALA A 153 -4.28 -4.06 10.11
C ALA A 153 -4.04 -5.55 9.85
N PHE A 154 -2.80 -6.02 10.02
CA PHE A 154 -2.44 -7.43 9.91
C PHE A 154 -3.15 -8.29 10.96
N VAL A 155 -3.13 -7.89 12.24
CA VAL A 155 -3.83 -8.63 13.31
C VAL A 155 -5.32 -8.75 13.01
N VAL A 156 -5.97 -7.65 12.59
CA VAL A 156 -7.38 -7.68 12.18
C VAL A 156 -7.59 -8.57 10.96
N LEU A 157 -6.67 -8.51 9.99
CA LEU A 157 -6.74 -9.32 8.78
C LEU A 157 -6.72 -10.83 9.10
N VAL A 158 -5.78 -11.25 9.96
CA VAL A 158 -5.59 -12.64 10.41
C VAL A 158 -6.74 -13.11 11.29
N GLN A 159 -7.23 -12.27 12.22
CA GLN A 159 -8.33 -12.64 13.10
C GLN A 159 -9.64 -12.85 12.37
N ALA A 160 -9.78 -12.25 11.19
CA ALA A 160 -11.01 -12.28 10.43
C ALA A 160 -10.93 -13.16 9.17
N SER A 161 -9.74 -13.58 8.74
CA SER A 161 -9.58 -14.72 7.85
C SER A 161 -9.94 -16.00 8.60
N ASN A 162 -10.98 -16.70 8.14
CA ASN A 162 -11.39 -17.98 8.70
C ASN A 162 -10.68 -19.17 8.02
N ASP A 163 -9.79 -18.88 7.05
CA ASP A 163 -9.13 -19.85 6.17
C ASP A 163 -7.64 -19.51 5.99
N ALA A 164 -6.79 -20.54 5.99
CA ALA A 164 -5.34 -20.42 5.96
C ALA A 164 -4.78 -20.09 4.56
N ASP A 165 -5.55 -20.37 3.51
CA ASP A 165 -5.13 -20.16 2.11
C ASP A 165 -5.04 -18.67 1.75
N ASP A 166 -5.97 -17.84 2.25
CA ASP A 166 -5.95 -16.38 2.06
C ASP A 166 -4.72 -15.72 2.72
N LEU A 167 -4.26 -16.27 3.83
CA LEU A 167 -3.04 -15.82 4.51
C LEU A 167 -1.79 -16.23 3.73
N THR A 168 -1.78 -17.40 3.12
CA THR A 168 -0.65 -17.90 2.32
C THR A 168 -0.37 -17.03 1.09
N ALA A 169 -1.41 -16.52 0.43
CA ALA A 169 -1.27 -15.55 -0.66
C ALA A 169 -0.73 -14.18 -0.20
N PHE A 170 -0.99 -13.78 1.05
CA PHE A 170 -0.41 -12.59 1.66
C PHE A 170 1.09 -12.75 1.87
N PHE A 171 1.52 -13.83 2.52
CA PHE A 171 2.94 -14.13 2.78
C PHE A 171 3.77 -14.31 1.51
N SER A 172 3.18 -14.86 0.43
CA SER A 172 3.90 -15.09 -0.84
C SER A 172 4.37 -13.80 -1.54
N ASN A 173 3.84 -12.64 -1.14
CA ASN A 173 4.08 -11.34 -1.76
C ASN A 173 4.81 -10.35 -0.83
N GLU A 174 5.13 -10.73 0.40
CA GLU A 174 5.78 -9.85 1.39
C GLU A 174 7.19 -10.41 1.74
N PRO A 175 8.26 -9.62 1.56
CA PRO A 175 9.63 -10.10 1.81
C PRO A 175 9.99 -10.28 3.28
N GLU A 176 9.18 -9.77 4.22
CA GLU A 176 9.48 -9.81 5.66
C GLU A 176 8.34 -10.35 6.52
N PHE A 177 7.52 -11.23 5.96
CA PHE A 177 6.56 -12.01 6.72
C PHE A 177 6.62 -13.48 6.34
#